data_AF-A0A9W7B4S2-F1
#
_entry.id   AF-A0A9W7B4S2-F1
#
_cell.length_a   1.000
_cell.length_b   1.000
_cell.length_c   1.000
_cell.angle_alpha   90.00
_cell.angle_beta   90.00
_cell.angle_gamma   90.00
#
_symmetry.space_group_name_H-M   'P 1'
#
loop_
_entity.id
_entity.type
_entity.pdbx_description
1 polymer ?
#
loop_
_entity_poly.entity_id
_entity_poly.type
_entity_poly.pdbx_seq_one_letter_code
_entity_poly.pdbx_strand_id
1 'polypeptide(L)'
;MLLLPTKRSLSIIPTLTLSLAYLSTLSHSLPPLPTPHPATHGFSSSANWLVPSKLLVGTSPLNTDDPSSTLSKILNSNISTFVSLQKETPPEPYPEGYSQYLSSSSSSSSSLLSCNFLHFGVEDFGVFESLDSMKAAVDEITETMKGPIYVHCLSGKGEGVDGFY
;
A
#
# COMPACT_ATOMS: atom_id res chain seq x y z
N MET A 1 -56.48 0.32 -12.12
CA MET A 1 -56.17 0.23 -10.68
C MET A 1 -54.98 1.15 -10.43
N LEU A 2 -55.23 2.37 -9.97
CA LEU A 2 -54.25 3.47 -9.87
C LEU A 2 -53.67 3.50 -8.44
N LEU A 3 -52.37 3.24 -8.31
CA LEU A 3 -51.63 3.30 -7.05
C LEU A 3 -51.28 4.76 -6.72
N LEU A 4 -51.86 5.27 -5.64
CA LEU A 4 -51.55 6.59 -5.09
C LEU A 4 -50.20 6.57 -4.35
N PRO A 5 -49.37 7.62 -4.46
CA PRO A 5 -48.11 7.71 -3.75
C PRO A 5 -48.32 8.05 -2.27
N THR A 6 -47.74 7.22 -1.40
CA THR A 6 -47.68 7.41 0.06
C THR A 6 -46.80 8.61 0.42
N LYS A 7 -47.42 9.62 1.04
CA LYS A 7 -46.76 10.76 1.70
C LYS A 7 -45.76 10.26 2.74
N ARG A 8 -44.46 10.50 2.52
CA ARG A 8 -43.42 10.33 3.53
C ARG A 8 -43.36 11.57 4.42
N SER A 9 -43.54 11.36 5.72
CA SER A 9 -43.42 12.37 6.76
C SER A 9 -41.95 12.72 6.97
N LEU A 10 -41.61 14.01 6.84
CA LEU A 10 -40.27 14.53 7.09
C LEU A 10 -40.08 14.70 8.60
N SER A 11 -39.27 13.84 9.23
CA SER A 11 -38.88 14.04 10.63
C SER A 11 -37.85 15.17 10.72
N ILE A 12 -38.21 16.20 11.48
CA ILE A 12 -37.36 17.34 11.80
C ILE A 12 -36.19 16.83 12.65
N ILE A 13 -34.97 16.91 12.11
CA ILE A 13 -33.74 16.56 12.84
C ILE A 13 -33.42 17.74 13.78
N PRO A 14 -33.24 17.51 15.09
CA PRO A 14 -32.85 18.58 16.00
C PRO A 14 -31.44 19.05 15.66
N THR A 15 -31.33 20.33 15.29
CA THR A 15 -30.07 21.04 15.08
C THR A 15 -29.33 21.13 16.42
N LEU A 16 -28.33 20.28 16.63
CA LEU A 16 -27.44 20.39 17.78
C LEU A 16 -26.58 21.64 17.62
N THR A 17 -26.92 22.69 18.37
CA THR A 17 -26.08 23.86 18.57
C THR A 17 -24.87 23.45 19.40
N LEU A 18 -23.80 23.05 18.71
CA LEU A 18 -22.48 22.85 19.29
C LEU A 18 -22.03 24.16 19.95
N SER A 19 -21.99 24.15 21.27
CA SER A 19 -21.48 25.25 22.10
C SER A 19 -20.01 25.51 21.77
N LEU A 20 -19.73 26.69 21.20
CA LEU A 20 -18.39 27.20 20.90
C LEU A 20 -17.46 27.28 22.13
N ALA A 21 -17.98 27.14 23.36
CA ALA A 21 -17.20 27.19 24.59
C ALA A 21 -16.37 25.92 24.87
N TYR A 22 -16.57 24.82 24.14
CA TYR A 22 -15.81 23.57 24.36
C TYR A 22 -14.51 23.48 23.53
N LEU A 23 -14.31 24.38 22.56
CA LEU A 23 -13.13 24.35 21.68
C LEU A 23 -11.91 25.12 22.22
N SER A 24 -12.06 25.90 23.29
CA SER A 24 -11.00 26.75 23.83
C SER A 24 -10.11 26.11 24.90
N THR A 25 -10.43 24.89 25.38
CA THR A 25 -9.64 24.21 26.43
C THR A 25 -8.81 23.02 25.93
N LEU A 26 -8.83 22.72 24.63
CA LEU A 26 -7.97 21.69 24.01
C LEU A 26 -6.67 22.26 23.41
N SER A 27 -6.13 23.34 24.00
CA SER A 27 -4.71 23.70 23.85
C SER A 27 -3.81 22.76 24.66
N HIS A 28 -4.08 21.45 24.61
CA HIS A 28 -3.16 20.45 25.13
C HIS A 28 -2.06 20.31 24.09
N SER A 29 -0.91 20.92 24.36
CA SER A 29 0.31 20.72 23.59
C SER A 29 0.52 19.20 23.48
N LEU A 30 0.41 18.67 22.26
CA LEU A 30 0.71 17.27 22.01
C LEU A 30 2.16 17.05 22.45
N PRO A 31 2.47 15.93 23.13
CA PRO A 31 3.84 15.59 23.43
C PRO A 31 4.66 15.62 22.13
N PRO A 32 5.92 16.08 22.17
CA PRO A 32 6.77 16.09 20.99
C PRO A 32 6.78 14.69 20.38
N LEU A 33 6.63 14.63 19.06
CA LEU A 33 6.70 13.36 18.34
C LEU A 33 8.03 12.68 18.68
N PRO A 34 8.04 11.36 18.94
CA PRO A 34 9.29 10.65 19.12
C PRO A 34 10.17 10.88 17.89
N THR A 35 11.44 11.23 18.11
CA THR A 35 12.39 11.39 17.03
C THR A 35 12.46 10.07 16.26
N PRO A 36 12.12 10.04 14.96
CA PRO A 36 12.11 8.81 14.20
C PRO A 36 13.50 8.18 14.26
N HIS A 37 13.59 6.96 14.78
CA HIS A 37 14.85 6.26 14.82
C HIS A 37 15.08 5.63 13.43
N PRO A 38 16.10 6.06 12.67
CA PRO A 38 16.29 5.67 11.27
C PRO A 38 16.43 4.14 11.10
N ALA A 39 16.91 3.43 12.13
CA ALA A 39 17.04 1.98 12.08
C ALA A 39 15.70 1.23 12.05
N THR A 40 14.58 1.88 12.38
CA THR A 40 13.26 1.22 12.45
C THR A 40 12.60 1.09 11.08
N HIS A 41 12.94 1.99 10.16
CA HIS A 41 12.32 2.08 8.83
C HIS A 41 13.23 1.55 7.73
N GLY A 42 14.54 1.48 7.96
CA GLY A 42 15.49 0.93 7.00
C GLY A 42 15.26 -0.56 6.74
N PHE A 43 15.23 -0.95 5.47
CA PHE A 43 15.20 -2.35 5.05
C PHE A 43 16.30 -2.66 4.03
N SER A 44 16.38 -1.88 2.96
CA SER A 44 17.47 -1.92 1.97
C SER A 44 17.72 -0.52 1.41
N SER A 45 18.68 -0.39 0.48
CA SER A 45 18.86 0.85 -0.28
C SER A 45 17.68 1.21 -1.20
N SER A 46 16.83 0.23 -1.52
CA SER A 46 15.74 0.33 -2.48
C SER A 46 14.35 0.14 -1.88
N ALA A 47 14.24 -0.20 -0.59
CA ALA A 47 12.98 -0.42 0.08
C ALA A 47 13.06 -0.03 1.55
N ASN A 48 11.95 0.49 2.07
CA ASN A 48 11.81 0.97 3.44
C ASN A 48 10.46 0.57 4.02
N TRP A 49 10.42 0.28 5.32
CA TRP A 49 9.17 0.10 6.03
C TRP A 49 8.50 1.45 6.21
N LEU A 50 7.36 1.66 5.58
CA LEU A 50 6.50 2.81 5.89
C LEU A 50 5.80 2.58 7.24
N VAL A 51 5.35 1.35 7.47
CA VAL A 51 4.86 0.88 8.77
C VAL A 51 5.64 -0.39 9.15
N PRO A 52 6.45 -0.35 10.23
CA PRO A 52 7.29 -1.48 10.62
C PRO A 52 6.53 -2.81 10.67
N SER A 53 7.05 -3.82 9.97
CA SER A 53 6.48 -5.17 9.89
C SER A 53 5.05 -5.25 9.35
N LYS A 54 4.56 -4.21 8.65
CA LYS A 54 3.20 -4.18 8.09
C LYS A 54 3.17 -3.72 6.64
N LEU A 55 3.88 -2.64 6.31
CA LEU A 55 3.89 -2.05 4.99
C LEU A 55 5.33 -1.71 4.59
N LEU A 56 5.88 -2.52 3.70
CA LEU A 56 7.16 -2.30 3.06
C LEU A 56 6.90 -1.65 1.69
N VAL A 57 7.63 -0.58 1.38
CA VAL A 57 7.51 0.13 0.09
C VAL A 57 8.88 0.20 -0.55
N GLY A 58 8.98 -0.03 -1.86
CA GLY A 58 10.27 0.02 -2.54
C GLY A 58 10.23 -0.06 -4.06
N THR A 59 11.42 -0.24 -4.63
CA THR A 59 11.66 -0.42 -6.06
C THR A 59 11.23 -1.81 -6.50
N SER A 60 10.82 -1.97 -7.76
CA SER A 60 10.65 -3.29 -8.34
C SER A 60 11.91 -4.12 -8.10
N PRO A 61 11.80 -5.31 -7.49
CA PRO A 61 12.97 -6.11 -7.17
C PRO A 61 13.70 -6.58 -8.44
N LEU A 62 12.98 -6.63 -9.56
CA LEU A 62 13.53 -6.95 -10.89
C LEU A 62 14.41 -5.84 -11.46
N ASN A 63 14.22 -4.60 -10.99
CA ASN A 63 14.97 -3.42 -11.42
C ASN A 63 16.14 -3.08 -10.46
N THR A 64 16.72 -4.10 -9.81
CA THR A 64 17.87 -3.92 -8.92
C THR A 64 19.12 -4.59 -9.51
N ASP A 65 20.30 -4.18 -9.07
CA ASP A 65 21.57 -4.79 -9.52
C ASP A 65 21.66 -6.30 -9.22
N ASP A 66 20.95 -6.75 -8.17
CA ASP A 66 20.86 -8.16 -7.77
C ASP A 66 19.41 -8.52 -7.38
N PRO A 67 18.55 -8.84 -8.37
CA PRO A 67 17.14 -9.17 -8.13
C PRO A 67 16.96 -10.38 -7.21
N SER A 68 17.85 -11.37 -7.31
CA SER A 68 17.74 -12.61 -6.52
C SER A 68 17.97 -12.34 -5.03
N SER A 69 19.00 -11.56 -4.70
CA SER A 69 19.28 -11.14 -3.33
C SER A 69 18.19 -10.24 -2.78
N THR A 70 17.69 -9.29 -3.58
CA THR A 70 16.59 -8.39 -3.18
C THR A 70 15.32 -9.17 -2.90
N LEU A 71 14.89 -10.06 -3.80
CA LEU A 71 13.73 -10.93 -3.59
C LEU A 71 13.90 -11.80 -2.35
N SER A 72 15.06 -12.43 -2.18
CA SER A 72 15.34 -13.28 -1.01
C SER A 72 15.20 -12.50 0.31
N LYS A 73 15.68 -11.26 0.37
CA LYS A 73 15.50 -10.39 1.55
C LYS A 73 14.03 -10.08 1.81
N ILE A 74 13.29 -9.69 0.77
CA ILE A 74 11.86 -9.35 0.89
C ILE A 74 11.06 -10.57 1.36
N LEU A 75 11.38 -11.76 0.86
CA LEU A 75 10.69 -12.99 1.26
C LEU A 75 11.01 -13.42 2.68
N ASN A 76 12.25 -13.23 3.12
CA ASN A 76 12.65 -13.48 4.50
C ASN A 76 12.02 -12.49 5.51
N SER A 77 11.34 -11.43 5.04
CA SER A 77 10.65 -10.48 5.92
C SER A 77 9.17 -10.81 6.16
N ASN A 78 8.73 -12.03 5.79
CA ASN A 78 7.37 -12.54 5.97
C ASN A 78 6.30 -11.71 5.24
N ILE A 79 6.63 -11.14 4.08
CA ILE A 79 5.63 -10.52 3.21
C ILE A 79 4.63 -11.58 2.75
N SER A 80 3.33 -11.31 2.95
CA SER A 80 2.24 -12.17 2.50
C SER A 80 1.62 -11.74 1.16
N THR A 81 1.77 -10.46 0.81
CA THR A 81 1.15 -9.89 -0.41
C THR A 81 2.12 -8.95 -1.10
N PHE A 82 2.36 -9.20 -2.38
CA PHE A 82 3.11 -8.34 -3.28
C PHE A 82 2.14 -7.51 -4.10
N VAL A 83 2.37 -6.20 -4.16
CA VAL A 83 1.53 -5.26 -4.89
C VAL A 83 2.40 -4.49 -5.87
N SER A 84 2.21 -4.74 -7.16
CA SER A 84 2.83 -3.98 -8.24
C SER A 84 1.91 -2.86 -8.70
N LEU A 85 2.39 -1.63 -8.62
CA LEU A 85 1.68 -0.48 -9.17
C LEU A 85 2.04 -0.21 -10.64
N GLN A 86 2.96 -0.94 -11.25
CA GLN A 86 3.54 -0.55 -12.54
C GLN A 86 2.64 -0.91 -13.73
N LYS A 87 2.28 0.04 -14.59
CA LYS A 87 1.76 -0.25 -15.93
C LYS A 87 2.93 -0.59 -16.85
N GLU A 88 3.32 -1.85 -16.86
CA GLU A 88 4.48 -2.30 -17.63
C GLU A 88 4.22 -2.19 -19.14
N THR A 89 5.24 -1.72 -19.88
CA THR A 89 5.26 -1.76 -21.35
C THR A 89 6.65 -2.23 -21.82
N PRO A 90 6.80 -3.45 -22.35
CA PRO A 90 5.77 -4.49 -22.50
C PRO A 90 5.32 -5.04 -21.15
N PRO A 91 4.09 -5.57 -21.04
CA PRO A 91 3.65 -6.25 -19.82
C PRO A 91 4.62 -7.39 -19.54
N GLU A 92 5.36 -7.33 -18.44
CA GLU A 92 6.09 -8.50 -17.98
C GLU A 92 5.04 -9.56 -17.63
N PRO A 93 5.33 -10.83 -17.91
CA PRO A 93 4.38 -11.88 -17.60
C PRO A 93 4.29 -11.98 -16.06
N TYR A 94 3.28 -11.36 -15.45
CA TYR A 94 3.03 -11.42 -14.03
C TYR A 94 2.08 -12.59 -13.72
N PRO A 95 2.35 -13.46 -12.73
CA PRO A 95 3.51 -13.51 -11.82
C PRO A 95 4.70 -14.33 -12.37
N GLU A 96 4.65 -14.79 -13.63
CA GLU A 96 5.66 -15.69 -14.21
C GLU A 96 7.09 -15.15 -14.14
N GLY A 97 7.29 -13.84 -14.32
CA GLY A 97 8.57 -13.14 -14.18
C GLY A 97 9.17 -13.37 -12.79
N TYR A 98 8.37 -13.21 -11.73
CA TYR A 98 8.79 -13.54 -10.37
C TYR A 98 9.10 -15.03 -10.25
N SER A 99 8.20 -15.89 -10.73
CA SER A 99 8.37 -17.34 -10.62
C SER A 99 9.66 -17.87 -11.27
N GLN A 100 10.13 -17.23 -12.35
CA GLN A 100 11.35 -17.61 -13.07
C GLN A 100 12.62 -17.32 -12.26
N TYR A 101 12.70 -16.15 -11.62
CA TYR A 101 13.80 -15.83 -10.70
C TYR A 101 13.80 -16.75 -9.47
N LEU A 102 12.62 -17.15 -9.02
CA LEU A 102 12.45 -17.95 -7.81
C LEU A 102 12.70 -19.44 -8.04
N SER A 103 12.38 -19.95 -9.23
CA SER A 103 12.71 -21.31 -9.66
C SER A 103 14.23 -21.53 -9.72
N SER A 104 14.97 -20.46 -10.02
CA SER A 104 16.44 -20.46 -10.06
C SER A 104 17.06 -20.44 -8.65
N SER A 105 16.38 -19.81 -7.69
CA SER A 105 16.77 -19.73 -6.26
C SER A 105 16.18 -20.91 -5.47
N SER A 106 16.61 -22.11 -5.85
CA SER A 106 16.09 -23.44 -5.53
C SER A 106 16.13 -23.90 -4.05
N SER A 107 16.30 -22.99 -3.08
CA SER A 107 16.29 -23.32 -1.64
C SER A 107 15.10 -22.76 -0.85
N SER A 108 14.30 -21.86 -1.45
CA SER A 108 13.27 -21.09 -0.73
C SER A 108 11.88 -21.13 -1.39
N SER A 109 11.64 -22.07 -2.30
CA SER A 109 10.45 -22.10 -3.18
C SER A 109 9.11 -22.27 -2.46
N SER A 110 9.08 -22.73 -1.21
CA SER A 110 7.84 -23.00 -0.48
C SER A 110 7.13 -21.78 0.08
N SER A 111 7.85 -20.70 0.42
CA SER A 111 7.25 -19.49 1.06
C SER A 111 6.51 -18.59 0.07
N LEU A 112 6.84 -18.68 -1.21
CA LEU A 112 6.23 -17.88 -2.28
C LEU A 112 4.92 -18.42 -2.79
N LEU A 113 4.73 -19.73 -2.73
CA LEU A 113 3.46 -20.37 -3.07
C LEU A 113 2.32 -19.89 -2.15
N SER A 114 2.66 -19.30 -1.00
CA SER A 114 1.68 -18.71 -0.07
C SER A 114 1.47 -17.20 -0.23
N CYS A 115 2.24 -16.52 -1.09
CA CYS A 115 2.12 -15.08 -1.27
C CYS A 115 1.04 -14.75 -2.30
N ASN A 116 0.24 -13.73 -2.01
CA ASN A 116 -0.67 -13.14 -2.99
C ASN A 116 0.08 -12.11 -3.84
N PHE A 117 -0.33 -11.97 -5.10
CA PHE A 117 0.28 -11.07 -6.06
C PHE A 117 -0.83 -10.24 -6.70
N LEU A 118 -0.77 -8.92 -6.49
CA LEU A 118 -1.74 -7.95 -7.01
C LEU A 118 -1.03 -6.99 -7.97
N HIS A 119 -1.69 -6.66 -9.07
CA HIS A 119 -1.15 -5.79 -10.11
C HIS A 119 -2.21 -4.77 -10.55
N PHE A 120 -1.90 -3.49 -10.40
CA PHE A 120 -2.86 -2.41 -10.66
C PHE A 120 -2.59 -1.61 -11.94
N GLY A 121 -1.41 -1.75 -12.55
CA GLY A 121 -1.12 -1.13 -13.85
C GLY A 121 -1.25 0.40 -13.88
N VAL A 122 -0.67 1.11 -12.92
CA VAL A 122 -0.61 2.58 -12.88
C VAL A 122 0.55 3.09 -13.73
N GLU A 123 0.28 4.05 -14.62
CA GLU A 123 1.32 4.68 -15.45
C GLU A 123 2.41 5.32 -14.60
N ASP A 124 3.61 5.43 -15.15
CA ASP A 124 4.68 6.19 -14.48
C ASP A 124 4.23 7.65 -14.33
N PHE A 125 4.40 8.21 -13.13
CA PHE A 125 3.80 9.49 -12.70
C PHE A 125 2.27 9.58 -12.79
N GLY A 126 1.60 8.46 -13.05
CA GLY A 126 0.16 8.35 -13.13
C GLY A 126 -0.51 8.29 -11.77
N VAL A 127 -1.81 8.56 -11.79
CA VAL A 127 -2.72 8.31 -10.66
C VAL A 127 -3.86 7.43 -11.17
N PHE A 128 -4.63 6.86 -10.26
CA PHE A 128 -5.88 6.20 -10.64
C PHE A 128 -6.80 7.18 -11.37
N GLU A 129 -7.47 6.70 -12.42
CA GLU A 129 -8.34 7.52 -13.28
C GLU A 129 -9.52 8.15 -12.52
N SER A 130 -9.91 7.55 -11.39
CA SER A 130 -10.99 8.03 -10.54
C SER A 130 -10.77 7.65 -9.08
N LEU A 131 -11.49 8.33 -8.19
CA LEU A 131 -11.56 7.99 -6.77
C LEU A 131 -12.13 6.57 -6.57
N ASP A 132 -13.10 6.17 -7.39
CA ASP A 132 -13.72 4.84 -7.32
C ASP A 132 -12.71 3.74 -7.70
N SER A 133 -11.87 3.97 -8.72
CA SER A 133 -10.80 3.04 -9.11
C SER A 133 -9.75 2.92 -8.01
N MET A 134 -9.35 4.03 -7.40
CA MET A 134 -8.42 4.01 -6.25
C MET A 134 -9.03 3.27 -5.06
N LYS A 135 -10.32 3.50 -4.76
CA LYS A 135 -11.03 2.83 -3.69
C LYS A 135 -11.10 1.32 -3.93
N ALA A 136 -11.44 0.90 -5.15
CA ALA A 136 -11.48 -0.51 -5.52
C ALA A 136 -10.12 -1.19 -5.31
N ALA A 137 -9.02 -0.53 -5.68
CA ALA A 137 -7.67 -1.05 -5.43
C ALA A 137 -7.36 -1.21 -3.93
N VAL A 138 -7.75 -0.22 -3.11
CA VAL A 138 -7.58 -0.29 -1.65
C VAL A 138 -8.43 -1.40 -1.02
N ASP A 139 -9.68 -1.54 -1.47
CA ASP A 139 -10.58 -2.60 -1.01
C ASP A 139 -9.98 -3.98 -1.33
N GLU A 140 -9.51 -4.20 -2.55
CA GLU A 140 -8.88 -5.46 -2.98
C GLU A 140 -7.61 -5.78 -2.19
N ILE A 141 -6.75 -4.79 -1.95
CA ILE A 141 -5.56 -4.96 -1.10
C ILE A 141 -5.99 -5.37 0.31
N THR A 142 -7.00 -4.70 0.87
CA THR A 142 -7.47 -4.93 2.24
C THR A 142 -8.10 -6.32 2.40
N GLU A 143 -8.89 -6.77 1.43
CA GLU A 143 -9.51 -8.10 1.43
C GLU A 143 -8.48 -9.22 1.28
N THR A 144 -7.41 -8.98 0.52
CA THR A 144 -6.35 -9.96 0.24
C THR A 144 -5.29 -10.02 1.35
N MET A 145 -5.15 -8.95 2.13
CA MET A 145 -4.10 -8.82 3.14
C MET A 145 -4.32 -9.78 4.32
N LYS A 146 -3.45 -10.77 4.45
CA LYS A 146 -3.38 -11.68 5.62
C LYS A 146 -2.19 -11.40 6.55
N GLY A 147 -1.33 -10.46 6.17
CA GLY A 147 -0.03 -10.21 6.80
C GLY A 147 0.66 -8.98 6.23
N PRO A 148 1.98 -8.84 6.41
CA PRO A 148 2.75 -7.73 5.89
C PRO A 148 2.68 -7.64 4.36
N ILE A 149 2.58 -6.43 3.83
CA ILE A 149 2.50 -6.19 2.39
C ILE A 149 3.75 -5.49 1.87
N TYR A 150 4.13 -5.84 0.64
CA TYR A 150 5.17 -5.16 -0.11
C TYR A 150 4.54 -4.45 -1.31
N VAL A 151 4.60 -3.12 -1.31
CA VAL A 151 4.13 -2.28 -2.41
C VAL A 151 5.33 -1.75 -3.18
N HIS A 152 5.36 -1.94 -4.50
CA HIS A 152 6.46 -1.43 -5.31
C HIS A 152 6.00 -0.68 -6.55
N CYS A 153 6.87 0.22 -6.99
CA CYS A 153 6.82 0.90 -8.28
C CYS A 153 8.19 0.77 -8.98
N LEU A 154 8.35 1.37 -10.17
CA LEU A 154 9.57 1.21 -10.97
C LEU A 154 10.83 1.69 -10.27
N SER A 155 10.76 2.86 -9.61
CA SER A 155 11.91 3.52 -8.99
C SER A 155 12.01 3.26 -7.49
N GLY A 156 10.91 2.92 -6.81
CA GLY A 156 10.85 2.89 -5.34
C GLY A 156 11.05 4.25 -4.66
N LYS A 157 11.35 5.28 -5.46
CA LYS A 157 11.36 6.67 -5.08
C LYS A 157 10.06 7.26 -5.63
N GLY A 158 9.01 7.30 -4.81
CA GLY A 158 8.04 8.36 -5.03
C GLY A 158 8.84 9.67 -5.04
N GLU A 159 8.60 10.59 -5.97
CA GLU A 159 9.33 11.86 -6.11
C GLU A 159 9.33 12.77 -4.85
N GLY A 160 8.85 12.29 -3.70
CA GLY A 160 8.79 13.01 -2.44
C GLY A 160 9.79 12.59 -1.36
N VAL A 161 10.74 11.66 -1.56
CA VAL A 161 11.59 11.16 -0.44
C VAL A 161 13.06 11.62 -0.45
N ASP A 162 13.57 12.23 -1.52
CA ASP A 162 14.94 12.79 -1.53
C ASP A 162 15.08 14.10 -0.70
N GLY A 163 14.10 14.43 0.17
CA GLY A 163 14.10 15.65 0.98
C GLY A 163 13.53 15.54 2.40
N PHE A 164 13.26 14.32 2.91
CA PHE A 164 12.78 14.10 4.28
C PHE A 164 13.74 13.23 5.10
N TYR A 165 15.00 13.64 5.23
CA TYR A 165 15.88 13.24 6.33
C TYR A 165 16.81 14.38 6.71
#